data_AF-A0A0D0D725-F1
#
_entry.id   AF-A0A0D0D725-F1
#
_cell.length_a   1.000
_cell.length_b   1.000
_cell.length_c   1.000
_cell.angle_alpha   90.00
_cell.angle_beta   90.00
_cell.angle_gamma   90.00
#
_symmetry.space_group_name_H-M   'P 1'
#
loop_
_entity.id
_entity.type
_entity.pdbx_description
1 polymer ?
#
loop_
_entity_poly.entity_id
_entity_poly.type
_entity_poly.pdbx_seq_one_letter_code
_entity_poly.pdbx_strand_id
1 'polypeptide(L)'
;SSSPVGSIPDIVKQLSYLDTHNEWKWDKIIYAPFGHLLKARGLHCLNHLSLKWFQLSDLQDWLNTNFGMAINILEYTEEDLGLAKAGNLELPGFGA
;
A
#
# COMPACT_ATOMS: atom_id res chain seq x y z
N SER A 1 -23.61 -12.76 13.50
CA SER A 1 -22.48 -13.08 12.63
C SER A 1 -21.43 -12.01 12.81
N SER A 2 -20.29 -12.36 13.41
CA SER A 2 -19.21 -11.41 13.63
C SER A 2 -18.49 -11.19 12.30
N SER A 3 -18.71 -10.07 11.63
CA SER A 3 -17.80 -9.64 10.57
C SER A 3 -16.41 -9.52 11.19
N PRO A 4 -15.37 -10.13 10.62
CA PRO A 4 -14.05 -10.04 11.21
C PRO A 4 -13.61 -8.58 11.12
N VAL A 5 -13.23 -8.03 12.26
CA VAL A 5 -12.50 -6.76 12.34
C VAL A 5 -11.39 -6.76 11.27
N GLY A 6 -11.45 -5.77 10.39
CA GLY A 6 -10.40 -5.27 9.49
C GLY A 6 -9.26 -6.24 9.17
N SER A 7 -9.48 -7.18 8.26
CA SER A 7 -8.38 -7.89 7.62
C SER A 7 -7.49 -6.89 6.88
N ILE A 8 -6.23 -6.76 7.31
CA ILE A 8 -5.25 -5.88 6.69
C ILE A 8 -5.19 -6.18 5.18
N PRO A 9 -5.25 -5.16 4.32
CA PRO A 9 -5.30 -5.37 2.87
C PRO A 9 -4.07 -6.10 2.34
N ASP A 10 -4.30 -7.00 1.37
CA ASP A 10 -3.23 -7.53 0.52
C ASP A 10 -2.59 -6.35 -0.24
N ILE A 11 -1.26 -6.31 -0.24
CA ILE A 11 -0.49 -5.18 -0.75
C ILE A 11 -0.73 -4.92 -2.26
N VAL A 12 -1.02 -5.97 -3.04
CA VAL A 12 -1.29 -5.85 -4.48
C VAL A 12 -2.65 -5.21 -4.68
N LYS A 13 -3.66 -5.66 -3.94
CA LYS A 13 -5.00 -5.07 -3.99
C LYS A 13 -4.97 -3.60 -3.57
N GLN A 14 -4.22 -3.28 -2.51
CA GLN A 14 -4.10 -1.90 -2.04
C GLN A 14 -3.49 -0.97 -3.09
N LEU A 15 -2.32 -1.35 -3.61
CA LEU A 15 -1.63 -0.49 -4.59
C LEU A 15 -2.41 -0.40 -5.91
N SER A 16 -3.18 -1.43 -6.26
CA SER A 16 -4.10 -1.36 -7.41
C SER A 16 -5.30 -0.44 -7.16
N TYR A 17 -5.74 -0.29 -5.91
CA TYR A 17 -6.83 0.62 -5.53
C TYR A 17 -6.40 2.09 -5.58
N LEU A 18 -5.12 2.39 -5.33
CA LEU A 18 -4.59 3.74 -5.53
C LEU A 18 -4.68 4.19 -7.00
N ASP A 19 -4.66 3.27 -7.97
CA ASP A 19 -4.84 3.62 -9.38
C ASP A 19 -6.25 4.11 -9.73
N THR A 20 -7.25 3.79 -8.89
CA THR A 20 -8.64 4.22 -9.08
C THR A 20 -8.92 5.60 -8.46
N HIS A 21 -7.97 6.14 -7.70
CA HIS A 21 -8.08 7.37 -6.94
C HIS A 21 -7.68 8.58 -7.79
N ASN A 22 -8.66 9.31 -8.33
CA ASN A 22 -8.41 10.42 -9.27
C ASN A 22 -7.70 11.62 -8.65
N GLU A 23 -7.87 11.86 -7.34
CA GLU A 23 -7.19 12.96 -6.62
C GLU A 23 -5.68 12.69 -6.43
N TRP A 24 -5.25 11.44 -6.63
CA TRP A 24 -3.95 10.94 -6.23
C TRP A 24 -3.08 10.50 -7.43
N LYS A 25 -3.59 10.71 -8.65
CA LYS A 25 -2.83 10.66 -9.91
C LYS A 25 -1.93 11.90 -10.05
N TRP A 26 -1.09 12.17 -9.06
CA TRP A 26 0.08 12.99 -9.32
C TRP A 26 0.90 12.30 -10.42
N ASP A 27 1.23 13.05 -11.47
CA ASP A 27 2.12 12.63 -12.57
C ASP A 27 1.76 11.35 -13.37
N LYS A 28 0.48 10.94 -13.44
CA LYS A 28 0.05 9.72 -14.16
C LYS A 28 0.76 8.44 -13.67
N ILE A 29 1.13 8.43 -12.40
CA ILE A 29 1.76 7.29 -11.77
C ILE A 29 0.76 6.12 -11.69
N ILE A 30 1.26 4.91 -11.97
CA ILE A 30 0.51 3.66 -11.84
C ILE A 30 1.18 2.85 -10.72
N TYR A 31 0.43 2.59 -9.65
CA TYR A 31 0.87 1.98 -8.42
C TYR A 31 0.78 0.44 -8.44
N ALA A 32 -0.15 -0.16 -9.19
CA ALA A 32 -0.35 -1.61 -9.24
C ALA A 32 0.95 -2.44 -9.47
N PRO A 33 1.88 -2.06 -10.37
CA PRO A 33 3.12 -2.79 -10.56
C PRO A 33 3.96 -2.95 -9.29
N PHE A 34 4.00 -1.93 -8.43
CA PHE A 34 4.80 -1.96 -7.20
C PHE A 34 4.27 -2.97 -6.20
N GLY A 35 2.95 -3.20 -6.16
CA GLY A 35 2.35 -4.20 -5.28
C GLY A 35 2.85 -5.60 -5.60
N HIS A 36 3.00 -5.94 -6.88
CA HIS A 36 3.54 -7.22 -7.30
C HIS A 36 5.03 -7.36 -6.94
N LEU A 37 5.82 -6.29 -7.10
CA LEU A 37 7.24 -6.29 -6.71
C LEU A 37 7.43 -6.52 -5.21
N LEU A 38 6.60 -5.86 -4.38
CA LEU A 38 6.63 -6.02 -2.93
C LEU A 38 6.19 -7.43 -2.50
N LYS A 39 5.15 -7.98 -3.14
CA LYS A 39 4.72 -9.36 -2.89
C LYS A 39 5.78 -10.38 -3.26
N ALA A 40 6.51 -10.18 -4.37
CA ALA A 40 7.62 -11.04 -4.76
C ALA A 40 8.79 -11.01 -3.77
N ARG A 41 8.91 -9.94 -2.97
CA ARG A 41 9.88 -9.80 -1.87
C ARG A 41 9.39 -10.40 -0.54
N GLY A 42 8.19 -10.97 -0.49
CA GLY A 42 7.58 -11.52 0.74
C GLY A 42 6.80 -10.50 1.59
N LEU A 43 6.61 -9.27 1.09
CA LEU A 43 5.77 -8.27 1.74
C LEU A 43 4.34 -8.47 1.27
N HIS A 44 3.53 -9.20 2.05
CA HIS A 44 2.17 -9.57 1.66
C HIS A 44 1.10 -8.55 2.07
N CYS A 45 1.33 -7.80 3.15
CA CYS A 45 0.35 -6.92 3.78
C CYS A 45 0.97 -5.55 4.10
N LEU A 46 0.13 -4.51 4.19
CA LEU A 46 0.58 -3.13 4.50
C LEU A 46 1.37 -3.01 5.80
N ASN A 47 1.02 -3.80 6.82
CA ASN A 47 1.76 -3.83 8.09
C ASN A 47 3.24 -4.23 7.95
N HIS A 48 3.65 -4.84 6.84
CA HIS A 48 5.04 -5.19 6.57
C HIS A 48 5.84 -4.02 5.96
N LEU A 49 5.16 -3.03 5.38
CA LEU A 49 5.76 -1.77 4.91
C LEU A 49 5.93 -0.81 6.10
N SER A 50 6.92 -1.08 6.93
CA SER A 50 7.31 -0.20 8.02
C SER A 50 8.82 0.04 7.96
N LEU A 51 9.24 1.30 8.06
CA LEU A 51 10.66 1.69 8.14
C LEU A 51 11.40 1.12 9.37
N LYS A 52 10.68 0.44 10.26
CA LYS A 52 11.30 -0.38 11.31
C LYS A 52 12.13 -1.54 10.73
N TRP A 53 11.78 -2.04 9.55
CA TRP A 53 12.35 -3.26 8.97
C TRP A 53 13.28 -3.00 7.79
N PHE A 54 13.22 -1.81 7.19
CA PHE A 54 14.02 -1.41 6.02
C PHE A 54 14.18 0.11 5.98
N GLN A 55 15.15 0.59 5.20
CA GLN A 55 15.34 2.01 4.93
C GLN A 55 14.64 2.42 3.64
N LEU A 56 14.35 3.71 3.49
CA LEU A 56 13.77 4.25 2.27
C LEU A 56 14.63 3.99 1.01
N SER A 57 15.95 3.84 1.16
CA SER A 57 16.85 3.41 0.07
C SER A 57 16.57 1.98 -0.38
N ASP A 58 16.30 1.07 0.56
CA ASP A 58 15.96 -0.32 0.22
C ASP A 58 14.66 -0.37 -0.58
N LEU A 59 13.67 0.44 -0.20
CA LEU A 59 12.40 0.54 -0.93
C LEU A 59 12.61 1.09 -2.36
N GLN A 60 13.46 2.10 -2.53
CA GLN A 60 13.82 2.61 -3.87
C GLN A 60 14.43 1.50 -4.74
N ASP A 61 15.40 0.75 -4.19
CA ASP A 61 16.08 -0.33 -4.90
C ASP A 61 15.14 -1.49 -5.23
N TRP A 62 14.24 -1.85 -4.32
CA TRP A 62 13.28 -2.94 -4.53
C TRP A 62 12.25 -2.62 -5.60
N LEU A 63 11.85 -1.36 -5.69
CA LEU A 63 10.85 -0.87 -6.63
C LEU A 63 11.47 -0.30 -7.91
N ASN A 64 12.80 -0.21 -7.98
CA ASN A 64 13.54 0.44 -9.06
C ASN A 64 12.95 1.82 -9.39
N THR A 65 12.80 2.65 -8.37
CA THR A 65 12.11 3.95 -8.46
C THR A 65 12.91 5.06 -7.79
N ASN A 66 12.51 6.31 -8.03
CA ASN A 66 13.17 7.46 -7.44
C ASN A 66 12.71 7.70 -5.98
N PHE A 67 13.45 8.55 -5.27
CA PHE A 67 13.20 8.91 -3.88
C PHE A 67 11.77 9.41 -3.63
N GLY A 68 11.27 10.33 -4.46
CA GLY A 68 9.93 10.90 -4.30
C GLY A 68 8.83 9.86 -4.45
N MET A 69 9.00 8.92 -5.36
CA MET A 69 8.03 7.85 -5.58
C MET A 69 8.04 6.81 -4.44
N ALA A 70 9.21 6.51 -3.89
CA ALA A 70 9.32 5.64 -2.72
C ALA A 70 8.69 6.29 -1.48
N ILE A 71 8.85 7.61 -1.30
CA ILE A 71 8.15 8.37 -0.25
C ILE A 71 6.65 8.25 -0.42
N ASN A 72 6.12 8.56 -1.60
CA ASN A 72 4.69 8.51 -1.86
C ASN A 72 4.12 7.14 -1.49
N ILE A 73 4.70 6.04 -2.00
CA ILE A 73 4.22 4.68 -1.71
C ILE A 73 4.19 4.41 -0.20
N LEU A 74 5.22 4.84 0.52
CA LEU A 74 5.31 4.63 1.96
C LEU A 74 4.25 5.45 2.71
N GLU A 75 4.13 6.74 2.42
CA GLU A 75 3.15 7.63 3.05
C GLU A 75 1.72 7.12 2.84
N TYR A 76 1.37 6.73 1.61
CA TYR A 76 0.07 6.12 1.30
C TYR A 76 -0.19 4.86 2.10
N THR A 77 0.80 3.97 2.12
CA THR A 77 0.66 2.70 2.83
C THR A 77 0.47 2.93 4.33
N GLU A 78 1.17 3.90 4.91
CA GLU A 78 1.04 4.26 6.33
C GLU A 78 -0.31 4.89 6.65
N GLU A 79 -0.81 5.79 5.80
CA GLU A 79 -2.14 6.40 5.93
C GLU A 79 -3.25 5.33 5.84
N ASP A 80 -3.21 4.51 4.80
CA ASP A 80 -4.15 3.40 4.59
C ASP A 80 -4.12 2.39 5.74
N LEU A 81 -2.94 2.11 6.28
CA LEU A 81 -2.80 1.25 7.44
C LEU A 81 -3.40 1.88 8.70
N GLY A 82 -3.24 3.19 8.89
CA GLY A 82 -3.88 3.95 9.94
C GLY A 82 -5.41 3.86 9.85
N LEU A 83 -5.96 4.08 8.66
CA LEU A 83 -7.39 3.92 8.37
C LEU A 83 -7.87 2.49 8.60
N ALA A 84 -7.11 1.49 8.18
CA ALA A 84 -7.46 0.08 8.36
C ALA A 84 -7.52 -0.30 9.85
N LYS A 85 -6.54 0.15 10.64
CA LYS A 85 -6.51 -0.06 12.09
C LYS A 85 -7.64 0.65 12.82
N ALA A 86 -8.08 1.80 12.31
CA ALA A 86 -9.23 2.53 12.83
C ALA A 86 -10.58 1.93 12.39
N GLY A 87 -10.58 0.94 11.48
CA GLY A 87 -11.81 0.38 10.91
C GLY A 87 -12.47 1.28 9.86
N ASN A 88 -11.75 2.28 9.36
CA ASN A 88 -12.25 3.31 8.45
C ASN A 88 -11.76 3.13 7.00
N LEU A 89 -11.00 2.07 6.70
CA LEU A 89 -10.53 1.82 5.34
C LEU A 89 -11.63 1.14 4.50
N GLU A 90 -12.26 1.90 3.62
CA GLU A 90 -13.29 1.39 2.69
C GLU A 90 -12.65 0.95 1.35
N LEU A 91 -12.20 -0.31 1.28
CA LEU A 91 -11.80 -0.88 -0.01
C LEU A 91 -13.01 -1.48 -0.74
N PRO A 92 -13.15 -1.25 -2.06
CA PRO A 92 -14.15 -1.94 -2.86
C PRO A 92 -13.87 -3.45 -2.81
N GLY A 93 -14.77 -4.18 -2.16
CA GLY A 93 -14.67 -5.63 -1.95
C GLY A 93 -14.21 -6.07 -0.56
N PHE A 94 -14.05 -5.16 0.41
CA PHE A 94 -13.95 -5.50 1.84
C PHE A 94 -15.19 -5.10 2.67
N GLY A 95 -16.19 -4.48 2.04
CA GLY A 95 -17.52 -4.27 2.61
C GLY A 95 -18.48 -5.40 2.25
N ALA A 96 -19.17 -5.93 3.26
CA ALA A 96 -20.45 -6.64 3.11
C ALA A 96 -21.57 -5.63 2.80
#